data_AF-A0A4R7B0N1-F1
#
_entry.id   AF-A0A4R7B0N1-F1
#
_cell.length_a   1.000
_cell.length_b   1.000
_cell.length_c   1.000
_cell.angle_alpha   90.00
_cell.angle_beta   90.00
_cell.angle_gamma   90.00
#
_symmetry.space_group_name_H-M   'P 1'
#
loop_
_entity.id
_entity.type
_entity.pdbx_description
1 polymer ?
#
loop_
_entity_poly.entity_id
_entity_poly.type
_entity_poly.pdbx_seq_one_letter_code
_entity_poly.pdbx_strand_id
1 'polypeptide(L)'
;MKHIAPFSTLIVSLLIALLAGTAQAQTANATSAPHSRAGLAQLGDPYVPPRVKAAARAMAVAPTTSGASLQAQALGKLQQKFNQADLDHTGRITKTQAKQTGFGFVANHFEQIDAQHRGSVSFDELKTFMRANGANF
;
A
#
# COMPACT_ATOMS: atom_id res chain seq x y z
N MET A 1 27.57 50.01 11.20
CA MET A 1 26.14 50.06 11.53
C MET A 1 25.66 48.65 11.74
N LYS A 2 25.45 48.27 13.01
CA LYS A 2 24.82 47.02 13.45
C LYS A 2 23.29 47.22 13.40
N HIS A 3 22.53 46.14 13.26
CA HIS A 3 21.17 45.84 13.79
C HIS A 3 20.54 44.76 12.88
N ILE A 4 20.61 43.47 13.25
CA ILE A 4 19.71 42.74 14.18
C ILE A 4 18.36 42.44 13.51
N ALA A 5 18.13 41.17 13.18
CA ALA A 5 16.80 40.62 12.97
C ALA A 5 16.04 40.54 14.31
N PRO A 6 14.71 40.63 14.29
CA PRO A 6 13.92 39.92 15.29
C PRO A 6 12.97 38.91 14.64
N PHE A 7 13.17 37.67 15.08
CA PHE A 7 12.20 36.59 15.13
C PHE A 7 10.78 37.12 15.40
N SER A 8 9.84 36.83 14.50
CA SER A 8 8.43 37.13 14.72
C SER A 8 7.79 36.03 15.55
N THR A 9 7.80 36.23 16.87
CA THR A 9 7.11 35.43 17.88
C THR A 9 5.61 35.66 17.76
N LEU A 10 4.86 34.71 17.19
CA LEU A 10 3.40 34.73 17.26
C LEU A 10 2.93 34.03 18.54
N ILE A 11 2.43 34.85 19.45
CA ILE A 11 1.78 34.50 20.71
C ILE A 11 0.46 33.79 20.36
N VAL A 12 0.29 32.55 20.80
CA VAL A 12 -1.00 31.83 20.74
C VAL A 12 -1.49 31.58 22.16
N SER A 13 -2.39 32.44 22.59
CA SER A 13 -3.33 32.28 23.71
C SER A 13 -4.61 32.96 23.20
N LEU A 14 -5.83 32.44 23.26
CA LEU A 14 -6.51 31.79 24.36
C LEU A 14 -7.97 31.47 23.92
N LEU A 15 -8.59 30.52 24.63
CA LEU A 15 -10.03 30.38 24.95
C LEU A 15 -10.94 29.47 24.10
N ILE A 16 -11.48 28.53 24.87
CA ILE A 16 -12.39 27.42 24.64
C ILE A 16 -13.84 27.89 24.81
N ALA A 17 -14.75 27.41 23.95
CA ALA A 17 -16.16 27.10 24.29
C ALA A 17 -16.74 26.22 23.16
N LEU A 18 -16.84 24.90 23.36
CA LEU A 18 -18.04 24.16 23.78
C LEU A 18 -19.26 24.33 22.87
N LEU A 19 -19.54 23.31 22.03
CA LEU A 19 -20.91 22.87 21.75
C LEU A 19 -20.96 21.37 21.45
N ALA A 20 -21.95 20.73 22.04
CA ALA A 20 -22.09 19.31 22.26
C ALA A 20 -22.40 18.50 20.99
N GLY A 21 -21.66 17.40 20.80
CA GLY A 21 -22.04 16.28 19.94
C GLY A 21 -22.14 15.02 20.79
N THR A 22 -23.33 14.46 20.90
CA THR A 22 -23.61 13.23 21.65
C THR A 22 -22.88 12.04 21.04
N ALA A 23 -21.84 11.55 21.72
CA ALA A 23 -21.17 10.30 21.39
C ALA A 23 -22.02 9.13 21.88
N GLN A 24 -22.53 8.29 20.96
CA GLN A 24 -23.10 7.01 21.34
C GLN A 24 -22.00 6.03 21.74
N ALA A 25 -22.27 5.38 22.87
CA ALA A 25 -21.41 4.55 23.69
C ALA A 25 -20.60 3.48 22.94
N GLN A 26 -19.30 3.45 23.24
CA GLN A 26 -18.46 2.28 23.07
C GLN A 26 -18.54 1.44 24.35
N THR A 27 -19.19 0.28 24.29
CA THR A 27 -19.12 -0.70 25.37
C THR A 27 -17.86 -1.54 25.19
N ALA A 28 -16.80 -1.12 25.88
CA ALA A 28 -15.71 -2.00 26.23
C ALA A 28 -16.18 -2.90 27.38
N ASN A 29 -16.19 -4.23 27.16
CA ASN A 29 -16.29 -5.18 28.26
C ASN A 29 -15.05 -6.06 28.27
N ALA A 30 -14.10 -5.67 29.14
CA ALA A 30 -12.96 -6.48 29.50
C ALA A 30 -13.36 -7.41 30.66
N THR A 31 -13.31 -8.72 30.43
CA THR A 31 -13.06 -9.81 31.41
C THR A 31 -12.82 -11.04 30.51
N SER A 32 -11.69 -11.75 30.51
CA SER A 32 -11.14 -12.56 31.60
C SER A 32 -9.78 -13.12 31.13
N ALA A 33 -8.76 -13.18 31.99
CA ALA A 33 -7.77 -14.26 31.97
C ALA A 33 -8.29 -15.38 32.90
N PRO A 34 -7.93 -16.68 32.77
CA PRO A 34 -6.69 -17.22 32.23
C PRO A 34 -6.88 -18.29 31.13
N HIS A 35 -5.76 -18.65 30.50
CA HIS A 35 -5.62 -19.77 29.60
C HIS A 35 -5.97 -21.10 30.30
N SER A 36 -7.15 -21.64 30.04
CA SER A 36 -7.43 -23.07 30.19
C SER A 36 -6.82 -23.82 29.00
N ARG A 37 -5.50 -23.98 29.03
CA ARG A 37 -4.75 -24.86 28.13
C ARG A 37 -4.93 -26.32 28.57
N ALA A 38 -6.16 -26.81 28.59
CA ALA A 38 -6.52 -28.23 28.77
C ALA A 38 -8.03 -28.39 28.62
N GLY A 39 -8.49 -28.97 27.52
CA GLY A 39 -9.86 -29.51 27.43
C GLY A 39 -10.72 -29.04 26.27
N LEU A 40 -10.29 -29.18 25.02
CA LEU A 40 -11.20 -29.34 23.87
C LEU A 40 -10.64 -30.30 22.80
N ALA A 41 -9.76 -31.22 23.18
CA ALA A 41 -9.56 -32.45 22.43
C ALA A 41 -10.71 -33.42 22.77
N GLN A 42 -11.97 -33.06 22.52
CA GLN A 42 -13.13 -33.97 22.56
C GLN A 42 -14.44 -33.26 22.14
N LEU A 43 -14.71 -33.06 20.84
CA LEU A 43 -16.10 -32.97 20.37
C LEU A 43 -16.14 -33.44 18.92
N GLY A 44 -16.66 -34.65 18.71
CA GLY A 44 -16.61 -35.36 17.44
C GLY A 44 -17.10 -34.51 16.28
N ASP A 45 -16.29 -34.44 15.22
CA ASP A 45 -16.66 -33.81 13.98
C ASP A 45 -18.00 -34.37 13.49
N PRO A 46 -19.02 -33.52 13.21
CA PRO A 46 -20.26 -34.02 12.63
C PRO A 46 -19.93 -34.69 11.29
N TYR A 47 -20.38 -35.93 11.11
CA TYR A 47 -20.23 -36.64 9.85
C TYR A 47 -20.95 -35.86 8.75
N VAL A 48 -20.18 -35.16 7.92
CA VAL A 48 -20.68 -34.48 6.72
C VAL A 48 -20.67 -35.49 5.57
N PRO A 49 -21.84 -35.89 5.05
CA PRO A 49 -21.89 -36.89 3.99
C PRO A 49 -21.19 -36.37 2.70
N PRO A 50 -20.51 -37.24 1.94
CA PRO A 50 -19.68 -36.86 0.79
C PRO A 50 -20.40 -35.98 -0.24
N ARG A 51 -21.71 -36.19 -0.43
CA ARG A 51 -22.57 -35.40 -1.33
C ARG A 51 -22.65 -33.92 -0.96
N VAL A 52 -22.65 -33.59 0.33
CA VAL A 52 -22.72 -32.20 0.81
C VAL A 52 -21.37 -31.51 0.61
N LYS A 53 -20.25 -32.23 0.81
CA LYS A 53 -18.91 -31.73 0.48
C LYS A 53 -18.74 -31.51 -1.03
N ALA A 54 -19.29 -32.41 -1.85
CA ALA A 54 -19.27 -32.29 -3.31
C ALA A 54 -20.11 -31.09 -3.81
N ALA A 55 -21.30 -30.88 -3.25
CA ALA A 55 -22.15 -29.73 -3.56
C ALA A 55 -21.49 -28.39 -3.16
N ALA A 56 -20.85 -28.33 -1.98
CA ALA A 56 -20.11 -27.14 -1.54
C ALA A 56 -18.91 -26.80 -2.44
N ARG A 57 -18.20 -27.82 -2.96
CA ARG A 57 -17.14 -27.63 -3.97
C ARG A 57 -17.68 -27.22 -5.33
N ALA A 58 -18.85 -27.72 -5.73
CA ALA A 58 -19.50 -27.35 -6.98
C ALA A 58 -20.07 -25.91 -6.97
N MET A 59 -20.43 -25.39 -5.79
CA MET A 59 -20.93 -24.03 -5.61
C MET A 59 -19.84 -22.99 -5.32
N ALA A 60 -18.61 -23.43 -5.00
CA ALA A 60 -17.47 -22.55 -4.80
C ALA A 60 -16.81 -22.20 -6.14
N VAL A 61 -17.45 -21.33 -6.93
CA VAL A 61 -16.73 -20.50 -7.90
C VAL A 61 -16.02 -19.41 -7.10
N ALA A 62 -15.00 -19.80 -6.34
CA ALA A 62 -14.02 -18.82 -5.89
C ALA A 62 -13.47 -18.15 -7.15
N PRO A 63 -13.38 -16.81 -7.23
CA PRO A 63 -12.61 -16.20 -8.28
C PRO A 63 -11.20 -16.76 -8.11
N THR A 64 -10.82 -17.66 -9.02
CA THR A 64 -9.41 -17.93 -9.24
C THR A 64 -8.88 -16.59 -9.72
N THR A 65 -8.31 -15.79 -8.82
CA THR A 65 -7.43 -14.70 -9.22
C THR A 65 -6.28 -15.38 -9.95
N SER A 66 -6.51 -15.62 -11.23
CA SER A 66 -5.55 -16.25 -12.13
C SER A 66 -4.30 -15.38 -12.13
N GLY A 67 -3.13 -15.99 -12.38
CA GLY A 67 -1.87 -15.25 -12.43
C GLY A 67 -1.97 -13.99 -13.31
N ALA A 68 -2.69 -14.09 -14.43
CA ALA A 68 -2.98 -12.97 -15.33
C ALA A 68 -3.70 -11.78 -14.64
N SER A 69 -4.68 -12.04 -13.77
CA SER A 69 -5.40 -10.98 -13.04
C SER A 69 -4.50 -10.25 -12.04
N LEU A 70 -3.54 -10.95 -11.42
CA LEU A 70 -2.59 -10.37 -10.47
C LEU A 70 -1.50 -9.56 -11.19
N GLN A 71 -1.00 -10.08 -12.32
CA GLN A 71 -0.05 -9.39 -13.19
C GLN A 71 -0.59 -8.06 -13.70
N ALA A 72 -1.83 -8.05 -14.20
CA ALA A 72 -2.49 -6.83 -14.67
C ALA A 72 -2.62 -5.78 -13.55
N GLN A 73 -2.96 -6.22 -12.33
CA GLN A 73 -3.01 -5.31 -11.17
C GLN A 73 -1.64 -4.77 -10.79
N ALA A 74 -0.59 -5.59 -10.84
CA ALA A 74 0.78 -5.16 -10.56
C ALA A 74 1.25 -4.12 -11.58
N LEU A 75 0.98 -4.36 -12.87
CA LEU A 75 1.28 -3.41 -13.95
C LEU A 75 0.51 -2.10 -13.77
N GLY A 76 -0.78 -2.17 -13.43
CA GLY A 76 -1.60 -0.98 -13.17
C GLY A 76 -1.06 -0.14 -12.01
N LYS A 77 -0.68 -0.77 -10.89
CA LYS A 77 -0.07 -0.07 -9.74
C LYS A 77 1.27 0.56 -10.11
N LEU A 78 2.09 -0.13 -10.91
CA LEU A 78 3.36 0.41 -11.39
C LEU A 78 3.14 1.65 -12.26
N GLN A 79 2.18 1.59 -13.19
CA GLN A 79 1.82 2.72 -14.05
C GLN A 79 1.29 3.90 -13.24
N GLN A 80 0.45 3.66 -12.24
CA GLN A 80 -0.02 4.71 -11.34
C GLN A 80 1.12 5.40 -10.61
N LYS A 81 2.06 4.62 -10.05
CA LYS A 81 3.25 5.18 -9.39
C LYS A 81 4.15 5.94 -10.36
N PHE A 82 4.29 5.44 -11.59
CA PHE A 82 5.04 6.13 -12.63
C PHE A 82 4.44 7.50 -12.93
N ASN A 83 3.13 7.56 -13.17
CA ASN A 83 2.42 8.81 -13.46
C ASN A 83 2.46 9.80 -12.28
N GLN A 84 2.44 9.31 -11.04
CA GLN A 84 2.59 10.14 -9.85
C GLN A 84 4.00 10.74 -9.73
N ALA A 85 5.01 10.04 -10.22
CA ALA A 85 6.39 10.48 -10.20
C ALA A 85 6.73 11.44 -11.36
N ASP A 86 6.04 11.34 -12.49
CA ASP A 86 6.14 12.26 -13.62
C ASP A 86 5.37 13.57 -13.35
N LEU A 87 5.96 14.42 -12.52
CA LEU A 87 5.38 15.70 -12.08
C LEU A 87 5.14 16.68 -13.23
N ASP A 88 5.95 16.60 -14.28
CA ASP A 88 5.87 17.49 -15.45
C ASP A 88 5.01 16.90 -16.58
N HIS A 89 4.43 15.71 -16.37
CA HIS A 89 3.54 14.99 -17.31
C HIS A 89 4.14 14.81 -18.71
N THR A 90 5.44 14.49 -18.76
CA THR A 90 6.19 14.31 -20.01
C THR A 90 6.12 12.88 -20.57
N GLY A 91 5.55 11.94 -19.81
CA GLY A 91 5.61 10.51 -20.06
C GLY A 91 6.93 9.87 -19.63
N ARG A 92 7.79 10.60 -18.90
CA ARG A 92 9.12 10.19 -18.47
C ARG A 92 9.45 10.72 -17.08
N ILE A 93 10.30 10.01 -16.36
CA ILE A 93 10.73 10.39 -15.02
C ILE A 93 12.22 10.71 -15.02
N THR A 94 12.59 11.87 -14.48
CA THR A 94 13.97 12.25 -14.17
C THR A 94 14.40 11.72 -12.80
N LYS A 95 15.70 11.63 -12.56
CA LYS A 95 16.24 11.16 -11.27
C LYS A 95 15.78 12.05 -10.10
N THR A 96 15.68 13.35 -10.33
CA THR A 96 15.22 14.32 -9.32
C THR A 96 13.75 14.08 -8.98
N GLN A 97 12.89 13.96 -10.00
CA GLN A 97 11.47 13.64 -9.80
C GLN A 97 11.29 12.31 -9.06
N ALA A 98 12.05 11.27 -9.43
CA ALA A 98 12.02 9.98 -8.73
C ALA A 98 12.40 10.10 -7.24
N LYS A 99 13.41 10.92 -6.91
CA LYS A 99 13.80 11.19 -5.52
C LYS A 99 12.74 11.98 -4.76
N GLN A 100 12.23 13.06 -5.37
CA GLN A 100 11.27 13.97 -4.76
C GLN A 100 9.94 13.28 -4.46
N THR A 101 9.49 12.38 -5.34
CA THR A 101 8.23 11.64 -5.18
C THR A 101 8.38 10.34 -4.38
N GLY A 102 9.59 10.06 -3.89
CA GLY A 102 9.86 8.84 -3.12
C GLY A 102 9.80 7.56 -3.97
N PHE A 103 9.96 7.65 -5.29
CA PHE A 103 10.08 6.50 -6.17
C PHE A 103 11.50 5.90 -6.10
N GLY A 104 11.87 5.44 -4.90
CA GLY A 104 13.23 5.06 -4.54
C GLY A 104 13.85 3.99 -5.44
N PHE A 105 13.07 3.01 -5.91
CA PHE A 105 13.58 1.99 -6.84
C PHE A 105 14.13 2.61 -8.13
N VAL A 106 13.38 3.51 -8.77
CA VAL A 106 13.83 4.21 -9.98
C VAL A 106 14.99 5.14 -9.67
N ALA A 107 14.96 5.85 -8.53
CA ALA A 107 16.04 6.74 -8.14
C ALA A 107 17.38 6.01 -7.91
N ASN A 108 17.34 4.81 -7.31
CA ASN A 108 18.50 4.01 -6.98
C ASN A 108 19.09 3.30 -8.21
N HIS A 109 18.24 2.87 -9.14
CA HIS A 109 18.64 2.17 -10.37
C HIS A 109 18.61 3.05 -11.62
N PHE A 110 18.53 4.37 -11.45
CA PHE A 110 18.25 5.32 -12.54
C PHE A 110 19.18 5.14 -13.75
N GLU A 111 20.49 5.10 -13.50
CA GLU A 111 21.51 4.97 -14.56
C GLU A 111 21.46 3.60 -15.25
N GLN A 112 20.97 2.57 -14.57
CA GLN A 112 20.83 1.23 -15.14
C GLN A 112 19.57 1.14 -16.01
N ILE A 113 18.53 1.89 -15.66
CA ILE A 113 17.28 1.93 -16.42
C ILE A 113 17.42 2.86 -17.64
N ASP A 114 18.00 4.06 -17.46
CA ASP A 114 18.34 4.99 -18.54
C ASP A 114 19.69 4.63 -19.17
N ALA A 115 19.77 3.44 -19.77
CA ALA A 115 21.00 2.93 -20.39
C ALA A 115 21.53 3.80 -21.55
N GLN A 116 20.68 4.69 -22.08
CA GLN A 116 21.05 5.64 -23.14
C GLN A 116 21.50 7.01 -22.57
N HIS A 117 21.53 7.17 -21.24
CA HIS A 117 21.95 8.38 -20.54
C HIS A 117 21.26 9.66 -21.02
N ARG A 118 19.95 9.60 -21.29
CA ARG A 118 19.16 10.76 -21.73
C ARG A 118 18.72 11.66 -20.58
N GLY A 119 19.04 11.30 -19.35
CA GLY A 119 18.59 11.98 -18.13
C GLY A 119 17.14 11.69 -17.76
N SER A 120 16.51 10.68 -18.39
CA SER A 120 15.09 10.37 -18.20
C SER A 120 14.76 8.91 -18.52
N VAL A 121 13.92 8.32 -17.67
CA VAL A 121 13.43 6.94 -17.76
C VAL A 121 12.00 6.94 -18.29
N SER A 122 11.76 6.18 -19.36
CA SER A 122 10.41 5.88 -19.84
C SER A 122 9.77 4.71 -19.08
N PHE A 123 8.46 4.59 -19.16
CA PHE A 123 7.74 3.47 -18.53
C PHE A 123 8.16 2.11 -19.09
N ASP A 124 8.45 2.03 -20.39
CA ASP A 124 8.87 0.79 -21.03
C ASP A 124 10.26 0.33 -20.58
N GLU A 125 11.21 1.25 -20.44
CA GLU A 125 12.54 0.96 -19.91
C GLU A 125 12.46 0.48 -18.45
N LEU A 126 11.63 1.13 -17.63
CA LEU A 126 11.39 0.68 -16.27
C LEU A 126 10.79 -0.74 -16.24
N LYS A 127 9.77 -1.01 -17.06
CA LYS A 127 9.18 -2.35 -17.14
C LYS A 127 10.21 -3.39 -17.56
N THR A 128 10.98 -3.11 -18.60
CA THR A 128 12.01 -4.01 -19.13
C THR A 128 13.06 -4.30 -18.06
N PHE A 129 13.53 -3.26 -17.36
CA PHE A 129 14.47 -3.41 -16.25
C PHE A 129 13.88 -4.26 -15.12
N MET A 130 12.64 -3.99 -14.68
CA MET A 130 12.01 -4.76 -13.61
C MET A 130 11.82 -6.23 -13.98
N ARG A 131 11.45 -6.54 -15.23
CA ARG A 131 11.32 -7.92 -15.71
C ARG A 131 12.68 -8.63 -15.75
N ALA A 132 13.72 -7.94 -16.20
CA ALA A 132 15.09 -8.46 -16.15
C ALA A 132 15.57 -8.74 -14.71
N ASN A 133 15.01 -8.04 -13.72
CA ASN A 133 15.26 -8.22 -12.29
C ASN A 133 14.22 -9.13 -11.59
N GLY A 134 13.46 -9.93 -12.33
CA GLY A 134 12.59 -10.98 -11.78
C GLY A 134 11.14 -10.57 -11.50
N ALA A 135 10.72 -9.37 -11.89
CA ALA A 135 9.31 -8.99 -11.78
C ALA A 135 8.46 -9.75 -12.82
N ASN A 136 7.37 -10.36 -12.36
CA ASN A 136 6.40 -11.08 -13.18
C ASN A 136 5.08 -10.31 -13.25
N PHE A 137 4.90 -9.54 -14.32
CA PHE A 137 3.69 -8.82 -14.67
C PHE A 137 3.59 -8.64 -16.20
#